data_AF-A0A7T0KF87-F1
#
_entry.id   AF-A0A7T0KF87-F1
#
_cell.length_a   1.000
_cell.length_b   1.000
_cell.length_c   1.000
_cell.angle_alpha   90.00
_cell.angle_beta   90.00
_cell.angle_gamma   90.00
#
_symmetry.space_group_name_H-M   'P 1'
#
loop_
_entity.id
_entity.type
_entity.pdbx_description
1 polymer ?
#
loop_
_entity_poly.entity_id
_entity_poly.type
_entity_poly.pdbx_seq_one_letter_code
_entity_poly.pdbx_strand_id
1 'polypeptide(L)'
;METAHGKNCGACTSPEVQALFCELLDQRTSYARALEIREHIAQCDECQRRLESEEVVRAMVRTCCGKSQAPQELRQRISVQITRTEIQWRQ
;
A
#
# COMPACT_ATOMS: atom_id res chain seq x y z
N MET A 1 5.07 -17.21 37.57
CA MET A 1 4.26 -16.88 36.37
C MET A 1 5.02 -15.76 35.65
N GLU A 2 6.01 -16.14 34.84
CA GLU A 2 6.84 -15.19 34.08
C GLU A 2 6.02 -14.66 32.90
N THR A 3 5.87 -13.35 32.83
CA THR A 3 5.19 -12.66 31.73
C THR A 3 6.07 -12.73 30.49
N ALA A 4 5.60 -13.44 29.47
CA ALA A 4 6.19 -13.47 28.14
C ALA A 4 6.21 -12.03 27.59
N HIS A 5 7.31 -11.31 27.77
CA HIS A 5 7.56 -10.05 27.10
C HIS A 5 7.80 -10.40 25.63
N GLY A 6 6.72 -10.36 24.84
CA GLY A 6 6.79 -10.45 23.39
C GLY A 6 7.83 -9.46 22.87
N LYS A 7 8.59 -9.87 21.84
CA LYS A 7 9.70 -9.08 21.31
C LYS A 7 9.13 -7.75 20.84
N ASN A 8 9.44 -6.66 21.54
CA ASN A 8 8.97 -5.32 21.23
C ASN A 8 10.19 -4.45 20.93
N CYS A 9 10.18 -3.75 19.79
CA CYS A 9 11.31 -2.92 19.38
C CYS A 9 11.44 -1.59 20.17
N GLY A 10 10.56 -1.31 21.14
CA GLY A 10 10.56 -0.09 21.96
C GLY A 10 10.14 1.18 21.22
N ALA A 11 10.10 1.13 19.89
CA ALA A 11 9.79 2.26 19.00
C ALA A 11 8.58 1.95 18.09
N CYS A 12 7.66 1.08 18.52
CA CYS A 12 6.56 0.64 17.65
C CYS A 12 5.75 1.81 17.09
N THR A 13 5.50 2.84 17.88
CA THR A 13 4.71 4.04 17.49
C THR A 13 5.54 5.12 16.81
N SER A 14 6.80 4.83 16.48
CA SER A 14 7.69 5.82 15.89
C SER A 14 7.31 6.12 14.43
N PRO A 15 7.61 7.33 13.94
CA PRO A 15 7.34 7.71 12.55
C PRO A 15 8.11 6.85 11.55
N GLU A 16 9.25 6.27 11.93
CA GLU A 16 10.05 5.38 11.09
C GLU A 16 9.29 4.07 10.81
N VAL A 17 8.72 3.44 11.83
CA VAL A 17 7.89 2.23 11.67
C VAL A 17 6.66 2.53 10.82
N GLN A 18 6.04 3.69 11.02
CA GLN A 18 4.91 4.12 10.21
C GLN A 18 5.29 4.32 8.74
N ALA A 19 6.47 4.90 8.46
CA ALA A 19 6.98 5.05 7.10
C ALA A 19 7.21 3.70 6.42
N LEU A 20 7.72 2.70 7.14
CA LEU A 20 7.88 1.34 6.64
C LEU A 20 6.52 0.69 6.30
N PHE A 21 5.48 0.89 7.12
CA PHE A 21 4.14 0.41 6.80
C PHE A 21 3.58 1.07 5.53
N CYS A 22 3.74 2.39 5.41
CA CYS A 22 3.34 3.12 4.22
C CYS A 22 4.06 2.62 2.96
N GLU A 23 5.39 2.41 3.06
CA GLU A 23 6.19 1.86 1.97
C GLU A 23 5.72 0.44 1.61
N LEU A 24 5.57 -0.46 2.58
CA LEU A 24 5.14 -1.83 2.34
C LEU A 24 3.75 -1.93 1.68
N LEU A 25 2.82 -1.05 2.08
CA LEU A 25 1.43 -1.09 1.60
C LEU A 25 1.20 -0.27 0.31
N ASP A 26 2.24 0.38 -0.21
CA ASP A 26 2.21 1.08 -1.49
C ASP A 26 2.30 0.10 -2.67
N GLN A 27 1.59 0.40 -3.75
CA GLN A 27 1.54 -0.47 -4.94
C GLN A 27 2.82 -0.40 -5.79
N ARG A 28 3.66 0.62 -5.57
CA ARG A 28 4.90 0.85 -6.32
C ARG A 28 6.10 0.14 -5.69
N THR A 29 5.93 -0.45 -4.51
CA THR A 29 7.00 -1.11 -3.78
C THR A 29 7.38 -2.42 -4.45
N SER A 30 8.68 -2.62 -4.66
CA SER A 30 9.19 -3.83 -5.28
C SER A 30 9.04 -5.04 -4.36
N TYR A 31 8.95 -6.24 -4.93
CA TYR A 31 8.82 -7.47 -4.15
C TYR A 31 9.99 -7.67 -3.18
N ALA A 32 11.24 -7.44 -3.64
CA ALA A 32 12.42 -7.56 -2.80
C ALA A 32 12.36 -6.62 -1.60
N ARG A 33 11.98 -5.36 -1.83
CA ARG A 33 11.85 -4.36 -0.77
C ARG A 33 10.72 -4.69 0.21
N ALA A 34 9.59 -5.16 -0.29
CA ALA A 34 8.48 -5.60 0.54
C ALA A 34 8.89 -6.76 1.47
N LEU A 35 9.70 -7.70 0.98
CA LEU A 35 10.20 -8.80 1.78
C LEU A 35 11.13 -8.32 2.91
N GLU A 36 12.09 -7.44 2.61
CA GLU A 36 12.99 -6.84 3.61
C GLU A 36 12.20 -6.15 4.74
N ILE A 37 11.19 -5.36 4.38
CA ILE A 37 10.37 -4.63 5.35
C ILE A 37 9.58 -5.62 6.23
N ARG A 38 9.02 -6.68 5.63
CA ARG A 38 8.29 -7.72 6.37
C ARG A 38 9.19 -8.47 7.34
N GLU A 39 10.41 -8.81 6.94
CA GLU A 39 11.40 -9.45 7.81
C GLU A 39 11.78 -8.56 8.99
N HIS A 40 11.96 -7.26 8.77
CA HIS A 40 12.22 -6.30 9.85
C HIS A 40 11.04 -6.20 10.83
N ILE A 41 9.81 -6.10 10.32
CA ILE A 41 8.60 -6.02 11.14
C ILE A 41 8.39 -7.29 11.96
N ALA A 42 8.70 -8.47 11.40
CA ALA A 42 8.59 -9.77 12.07
C ALA A 42 9.53 -9.94 13.28
N GLN A 43 10.48 -9.03 13.48
CA GLN A 43 11.30 -9.00 14.70
C GLN A 43 10.54 -8.44 15.91
N CYS A 44 9.36 -7.85 15.70
CA CYS A 44 8.55 -7.21 16.72
C CYS A 44 7.08 -7.66 16.66
N ASP A 45 6.61 -8.36 17.70
CA ASP A 45 5.25 -8.92 17.77
C ASP A 45 4.17 -7.82 17.72
N GLU A 46 4.44 -6.66 18.35
CA GLU A 46 3.55 -5.50 18.31
C GLU A 46 3.44 -4.91 16.91
N CYS A 47 4.57 -4.72 16.22
CA CYS A 47 4.57 -4.18 14.86
C CYS A 47 3.87 -5.15 13.89
N GLN A 48 4.07 -6.46 14.07
CA GLN A 48 3.41 -7.46 13.25
C GLN A 48 1.88 -7.40 13.38
N ARG A 49 1.34 -7.42 14.61
CA ARG A 49 -0.10 -7.31 14.84
C ARG A 49 -0.68 -6.00 14.30
N ARG A 50 0.07 -4.90 14.40
CA ARG A 50 -0.36 -3.62 13.82
C ARG A 50 -0.42 -3.67 12.30
N LEU A 51 0.58 -4.26 11.65
CA LEU A 51 0.58 -4.45 10.21
C LEU A 51 -0.64 -5.26 9.74
N GLU A 52 -0.96 -6.35 10.44
CA GLU A 52 -2.15 -7.16 10.13
C GLU A 52 -3.44 -6.32 10.19
N SER A 53 -3.56 -5.45 11.20
CA SER A 53 -4.70 -4.54 11.36
C SER A 53 -4.79 -3.54 10.19
N GLU A 54 -3.66 -2.96 9.78
CA GLU A 54 -3.57 -2.03 8.65
C GLU A 54 -3.95 -2.72 7.31
N GLU A 55 -3.51 -3.96 7.11
CA GLU A 55 -3.85 -4.75 5.92
C GLU A 55 -5.36 -5.03 5.85
N VAL A 56 -5.99 -5.39 6.98
CA VAL A 56 -7.44 -5.59 7.07
C VAL A 56 -8.21 -4.32 6.74
N VAL A 57 -7.84 -3.19 7.36
CA VAL A 57 -8.49 -1.88 7.09
C VAL A 57 -8.34 -1.51 5.62
N ARG A 58 -7.15 -1.66 5.05
CA ARG A 58 -6.89 -1.37 3.63
C ARG A 58 -7.70 -2.28 2.70
N ALA A 59 -7.87 -3.56 3.03
CA ALA A 59 -8.71 -4.48 2.27
C ALA A 59 -10.20 -4.06 2.31
N MET A 60 -10.70 -3.63 3.47
CA MET A 60 -12.06 -3.09 3.62
C MET A 60 -12.25 -1.83 2.76
N VAL A 61 -11.32 -0.87 2.83
CA VAL A 61 -11.37 0.37 2.04
C VAL A 61 -11.37 0.08 0.54
N ARG A 62 -10.51 -0.83 0.06
CA ARG A 62 -10.50 -1.25 -1.35
C ARG A 62 -11.83 -1.86 -1.77
N THR A 63 -12.48 -2.62 -0.91
CA THR A 63 -13.77 -3.26 -1.21
C THR A 63 -14.90 -2.24 -1.33
N CYS A 64 -14.93 -1.23 -0.45
CA CYS A 64 -15.91 -0.16 -0.49
C CYS A 64 -15.69 0.78 -1.69
N CYS A 65 -14.44 1.19 -1.92
CA CYS A 65 -14.10 2.20 -2.92
C CYS A 65 -13.77 1.63 -4.30
N GLY A 66 -13.59 0.31 -4.45
CA GLY A 66 -13.30 -0.33 -5.74
C GLY A 66 -14.54 -0.55 -6.62
N LYS A 67 -15.75 -0.41 -6.04
CA LYS A 67 -17.02 -0.61 -6.74
C LYS A 67 -17.60 0.67 -7.37
N SER A 68 -16.98 1.83 -7.13
CA SER A 68 -17.36 3.08 -7.80
C SER A 68 -16.89 3.05 -9.24
N GLN A 69 -17.71 2.46 -10.10
CA GLN A 69 -17.47 2.45 -11.53
C GLN A 69 -17.51 3.89 -12.05
N ALA A 70 -16.36 4.43 -12.48
CA ALA A 70 -16.31 5.72 -13.19
C ALA A 70 -17.42 5.79 -14.26
N PRO A 71 -18.17 6.91 -14.36
CA PRO A 71 -19.24 7.07 -15.33
C PRO A 71 -18.78 6.71 -16.75
N GLN A 72 -19.62 5.98 -17.49
CA GLN A 72 -19.26 5.44 -18.80
C GLN A 72 -18.80 6.54 -19.77
N GLU A 73 -19.46 7.68 -19.74
CA GLU A 73 -19.13 8.86 -20.57
C GLU A 73 -17.70 9.36 -20.31
N LEU A 74 -17.30 9.46 -19.03
CA LEU A 74 -15.96 9.90 -18.66
C LEU A 74 -14.90 8.90 -19.13
N ARG A 75 -15.16 7.59 -18.98
CA ARG A 75 -14.25 6.55 -19.48
C ARG A 75 -14.06 6.66 -20.98
N GLN A 76 -15.16 6.77 -21.73
CA GLN A 76 -15.11 6.88 -23.20
C GLN A 76 -14.28 8.09 -23.64
N ARG A 77 -14.52 9.26 -23.03
CA ARG A 77 -13.75 10.48 -23.32
C ARG A 77 -12.26 10.29 -23.06
N ILE A 78 -11.89 9.73 -21.91
CA ILE A 78 -10.48 9.49 -21.55
C ILE A 78 -9.82 8.49 -22.50
N SER A 79 -10.48 7.36 -22.81
CA SER A 79 -9.97 6.35 -23.73
C SER A 79 -9.69 6.93 -25.13
N VAL A 80 -10.58 7.77 -25.65
CA VAL A 80 -10.39 8.45 -26.95
C VAL A 80 -9.20 9.40 -26.91
N GLN A 81 -9.07 10.19 -25.84
CA GLN A 81 -7.96 11.16 -25.70
C GLN A 81 -6.60 10.47 -25.61
N ILE A 82 -6.48 9.37 -24.85
CA ILE A 82 -5.22 8.63 -24.68
C ILE A 82 -4.81 7.92 -25.98
N THR A 83 -5.76 7.43 -26.77
CA THR A 83 -5.50 6.66 -27.99
C THR A 83 -5.20 7.55 -29.21
N ARG A 84 -5.43 8.87 -29.10
CA ARG A 84 -5.25 9.80 -30.22
C ARG A 84 -3.78 10.04 -30.52
N THR A 85 -3.32 9.56 -31.68
CA THR A 85 -1.99 9.88 -32.23
C THR A 85 -2.11 11.05 -33.21
N GLU A 86 -1.44 12.17 -32.92
CA GLU A 86 -1.36 13.32 -33.84
C GLU A 86 -0.08 13.23 -34.66
N ILE A 87 -0.22 13.17 -36.00
CA ILE A 87 0.92 13.21 -36.92
C ILE A 87 1.10 14.66 -37.36
N GLN A 88 2.14 15.33 -36.86
CA GLN A 88 2.55 16.65 -37.34
C GLN A 88 3.69 16.51 -38.35
N TRP A 89 3.42 16.92 -39.58
CA TRP A 89 4.44 17.09 -40.61
C TRP A 89 5.02 18.51 -40.48
N ARG A 90 6.32 18.63 -40.22
CA ARG A 90 7.04 19.90 -40.38
C ARG A 90 7.45 20.05 -41.86
N GLN A 91 7.06 21.18 -42.46
CA GLN A 91 7.63 21.68 -43.72
C GLN A 91 8.88 22.50 -43.43
#